data_AF-A0A512JPS9-F1
#
_entry.id   AF-A0A512JPS9-F1
#
_cell.length_a   1.000
_cell.length_b   1.000
_cell.length_c   1.000
_cell.angle_alpha   90.00
_cell.angle_beta   90.00
_cell.angle_gamma   90.00
#
_symmetry.space_group_name_H-M   'P 1'
#
loop_
_entity.id
_entity.type
_entity.pdbx_description
1 polymer ?
#
loop_
_entity_poly.entity_id
_entity_poly.type
_entity_poly.pdbx_seq_one_letter_code
_entity_poly.pdbx_strand_id
1 'polypeptide(L)' 'MAEVPEEDLAKLIYAATFAEEALKAVYERHGIIVARDAMGELATAIRLLESYVASSNATSKAGSR' A
#
# COMPACT_ATOMS: atom_id res chain seq x y z
N MET A 1 -4.55 -8.85 -18.27
CA MET A 1 -4.71 -8.42 -16.86
C MET A 1 -5.51 -7.14 -16.89
N ALA A 2 -6.59 -7.02 -16.13
CA ALA A 2 -7.31 -5.74 -16.03
C ALA A 2 -6.40 -4.74 -15.30
N GLU A 3 -6.17 -3.57 -15.90
CA GLU A 3 -5.50 -2.46 -15.21
C GLU A 3 -6.40 -1.97 -14.08
N VAL A 4 -5.84 -1.88 -12.88
CA VAL A 4 -6.53 -1.22 -11.77
C VAL A 4 -6.50 0.28 -12.05
N PRO A 5 -7.64 0.98 -12.11
CA PRO A 5 -7.65 2.43 -12.31
C PRO A 5 -6.77 3.13 -11.26
N GLU A 6 -6.00 4.15 -11.67
CA GLU A 6 -5.11 4.89 -10.76
C GLU A 6 -5.83 5.43 -9.51
N GLU A 7 -7.11 5.80 -9.66
CA GLU A 7 -7.96 6.26 -8.55
C GLU A 7 -8.21 5.15 -7.51
N ASP A 8 -8.42 3.92 -7.96
CA ASP A 8 -8.65 2.77 -7.09
C ASP A 8 -7.36 2.34 -6.41
N LEU A 9 -6.24 2.47 -7.11
CA LEU A 9 -4.91 2.25 -6.56
C LEU A 9 -4.56 3.27 -5.45
N ALA A 10 -4.88 4.54 -5.64
CA ALA A 10 -4.71 5.57 -4.61
C ALA A 10 -5.59 5.30 -3.37
N LYS A 11 -6.84 4.86 -3.56
CA LYS A 11 -7.73 4.43 -2.47
C LYS A 11 -7.17 3.24 -1.70
N LEU A 12 -6.60 2.26 -2.41
CA LEU A 12 -5.97 1.08 -1.79
C LEU A 12 -4.74 1.45 -0.95
N ILE A 13 -3.88 2.33 -1.46
CA ILE A 13 -2.72 2.82 -0.70
C ILE A 13 -3.19 3.55 0.56
N TYR A 14 -4.14 4.47 0.44
CA TYR A 14 -4.69 5.20 1.58
C TYR A 14 -5.28 4.27 2.66
N ALA A 15 -6.07 3.27 2.25
CA ALA A 15 -6.66 2.31 3.17
C ALA A 15 -5.59 1.46 3.87
N ALA A 16 -4.54 1.04 3.16
CA ALA A 16 -3.45 0.25 3.72
C ALA A 16 -2.62 1.08 4.73
N THR A 17 -2.29 2.33 4.41
CA THR A 17 -1.58 3.24 5.31
C THR A 17 -2.39 3.52 6.58
N PHE A 18 -3.70 3.78 6.45
CA PHE A 18 -4.57 4.00 7.61
C PHE A 18 -4.63 2.77 8.52
N ALA A 19 -4.73 1.56 7.95
CA ALA A 19 -4.71 0.33 8.71
C ALA A 19 -3.38 0.11 9.45
N GLU A 20 -2.25 0.47 8.82
CA GLU A 20 -0.92 0.38 9.43
C GLU A 20 -0.81 1.31 10.65
N GLU A 21 -1.28 2.56 10.54
CA GLU A 21 -1.29 3.51 11.66
C GLU A 21 -2.18 3.04 12.82
N ALA A 22 -3.38 2.52 12.51
CA ALA A 22 -4.29 2.00 13.52
C ALA A 22 -3.68 0.80 14.27
N LEU A 23 -3.04 -0.13 13.54
CA LEU A 23 -2.37 -1.29 14.14
C LEU A 23 -1.13 -0.89 14.94
N LYS A 24 -0.38 0.12 14.49
CA LYS A 24 0.74 0.69 15.23
C LYS A 24 0.28 1.26 16.57
N ALA A 25 -0.82 2.01 16.60
CA ALA A 25 -1.39 2.52 17.85
C ALA A 25 -1.81 1.39 18.80
N VAL A 26 -2.39 0.30 18.27
CA VAL A 26 -2.72 -0.90 19.07
C VAL A 26 -1.46 -1.56 19.62
N TYR A 27 -0.42 -1.73 18.79
CA TYR A 27 0.86 -2.31 19.18
C TYR A 27 1.57 -1.48 20.25
N GLU A 28 1.66 -0.16 20.07
CA GLU A 28 2.30 0.75 21.03
C GLU A 28 1.57 0.77 22.38
N ARG A 29 0.23 0.68 22.36
CA ARG A 29 -0.57 0.71 23.58
C ARG A 29 -0.64 -0.64 24.31
N HIS A 30 -0.58 -1.76 23.60
CA HIS A 30 -0.88 -3.08 24.16
C HIS A 30 0.17 -4.17 23.90
N GLY A 31 1.20 -3.90 23.09
CA GLY A 31 2.30 -4.84 22.83
C GLY A 31 1.90 -6.15 22.13
N ILE A 32 0.83 -6.15 21.33
CA ILE A 32 0.23 -7.38 20.78
C ILE A 32 1.05 -7.89 19.58
N ILE A 33 1.57 -9.12 19.65
CA ILE A 33 2.37 -9.77 18.58
C ILE A 33 1.62 -9.79 17.24
N VAL A 34 0.32 -10.10 17.25
CA VAL A 34 -0.53 -10.10 16.04
C VAL A 34 -0.54 -8.73 15.34
N ALA A 35 -0.49 -7.63 16.11
CA ALA A 35 -0.41 -6.30 15.53
C ALA A 35 0.94 -6.04 14.84
N ARG A 36 2.04 -6.61 15.37
CA ARG A 36 3.36 -6.53 14.75
C ARG A 36 3.43 -7.25 13.41
N ASP A 37 2.89 -8.47 13.34
CA ASP A 37 2.89 -9.24 12.11
C ASP A 37 2.00 -8.59 11.04
N ALA A 38 0.80 -8.14 11.43
CA ALA A 38 -0.12 -7.43 10.54
C ALA A 38 0.47 -6.10 9.99
N MET A 39 1.23 -5.36 10.79
CA MET A 39 1.96 -4.18 10.30
C MET A 39 2.99 -4.54 9.21
N GLY A 40 3.71 -5.65 9.37
CA GLY A 40 4.71 -6.09 8.37
C GLY A 40 4.08 -6.46 7.02
N GLU A 41 2.92 -7.11 7.04
CA GLU A 41 2.15 -7.42 5.84
C GLU A 41 1.62 -6.15 5.16
N LEU A 42 1.09 -5.20 5.93
CA LEU A 42 0.59 -3.92 5.41
C LEU A 42 1.71 -3.07 4.78
N ALA A 43 2.86 -2.95 5.45
CA ALA A 43 4.02 -2.24 4.91
C ALA A 43 4.49 -2.87 3.58
N THR A 44 4.38 -4.19 3.44
CA THR A 44 4.69 -4.89 2.19
C THR A 44 3.66 -4.59 1.10
N ALA A 45 2.37 -4.59 1.44
CA ALA A 45 1.29 -4.25 0.50
C ALA A 45 1.43 -2.82 -0.04
N ILE A 46 1.73 -1.83 0.83
CA ILE A 46 1.95 -0.44 0.43
C ILE A 46 3.08 -0.34 -0.60
N ARG A 47 4.24 -0.96 -0.33
CA ARG A 47 5.39 -0.94 -1.25
C ARG A 47 5.08 -1.55 -2.61
N LEU A 48 4.29 -2.63 -2.64
CA LEU A 48 3.88 -3.28 -3.88
C LEU A 48 2.96 -2.35 -4.70
N LEU A 49 2.00 -1.68 -4.04
CA LEU A 49 1.11 -0.73 -4.69
C LEU A 49 1.88 0.49 -5.22
N GLU A 50 2.80 1.05 -4.43
CA GLU A 50 3.67 2.16 -4.86
C GLU A 50 4.53 1.78 -6.08
N SER A 51 5.11 0.57 -6.08
CA SER A 51 5.88 0.07 -7.22
C SER A 51 5.01 -0.11 -8.46
N TYR A 52 3.77 -0.58 -8.30
CA TYR A 52 2.81 -0.69 -9.39
C TYR A 52 2.46 0.70 -9.98
N VAL A 53 2.20 1.71 -9.14
CA VAL A 53 2.01 3.11 -9.60
C VAL A 53 3.24 3.59 -10.39
N ALA A 54 4.43 3.41 -9.82
CA ALA A 54 5.67 3.90 -10.41
C ALA A 54 5.96 3.24 -11.77
N SER A 55 5.70 1.94 -11.89
CA SER A 55 5.86 1.21 -13.15
C SER A 55 4.82 1.62 -14.19
N SER A 56 3.54 1.74 -13.82
CA SER A 56 2.45 2.22 -14.70
C SER A 56 2.80 3.58 -15.32
N ASN A 57 3.22 4.53 -14.48
CA ASN A 57 3.63 5.87 -14.91
C ASN A 57 4.84 5.86 -15.87
N ALA A 58 5.79 4.95 -15.67
CA ALA A 58 6.96 4.82 -16.54
C ALA A 58 6.61 4.27 -17.93
N THR A 59 5.70 3.29 -18.01
CA THR A 59 5.20 2.74 -19.28
C THR A 59 4.32 3.72 -20.04
N SER A 60 3.43 4.45 -19.38
CA SER A 60 2.60 5.48 -20.00
C SER A 60 3.43 6.60 -20.64
N LYS A 61 4.59 6.93 -20.06
CA LYS A 61 5.51 7.93 -20.60
C LYS A 61 6.35 7.42 -21.79
N ALA A 62 6.52 6.11 -21.92
CA ALA A 62 7.28 5.48 -23.00
C ALA A 62 6.46 5.27 -24.29
N GLY A 63 5.14 5.11 -24.18
CA GLY A 63 4.23 4.90 -25.33
C GLY A 63 3.71 6.18 -26.02
N SER A 64 4.00 7.37 -25.49
CA SER A 64 3.55 8.66 -26.03
C SER A 64 4.57 9.35 -26.95
N ARG A 65 5.51 8.60 -27.57
CA ARG A 65 6.52 9.12 -28.49
C ARG A 65 6.29 8.68 -29.92
#